data_AF-D3AW94-F1
#
_entry.id   AF-D3AW94-F1
#
_cell.length_a   1.000
_cell.length_b   1.000
_cell.length_c   1.000
_cell.angle_alpha   90.00
_cell.angle_beta   90.00
_cell.angle_gamma   90.00
#
_symmetry.space_group_name_H-M   'P 1'
#
loop_
_entity.id
_entity.type
_entity.pdbx_description
1 polymer ?
#
loop_
_entity_poly.entity_id
_entity_poly.type
_entity_poly.pdbx_seq_one_letter_code
_entity_poly.pdbx_strand_id
1 'polypeptide(L)'
;MLTFAQLPSHKPDFKVDNKYRKMPSKDVVENTAKKLRENQFKVDIVNTEKEALDLVIKSIPKESSVMNCGSVTLSEIGLLDYLKDDKHGWRNLHVAILNEKDPAKQTELRRFSMASDYFLCSLPAVTKEGVIYSCDASGSRTGAMPFAAKNVVCIVGTQKIVENDQEAERRIWDFCLPCESVRSNYAYKVPGSQVQNLIRIANSNMAKERIHIIFVNKELGY
;
A
#
# COMPACT_ATOMS: atom_id res chain seq x y z
N MET A 1 -12.87 -5.73 1.94
CA MET A 1 -11.77 -5.74 2.93
C MET A 1 -12.31 -5.18 4.23
N LEU A 2 -11.91 -5.67 5.41
CA LEU A 2 -12.35 -5.05 6.69
C LEU A 2 -11.67 -3.70 6.87
N THR A 3 -12.48 -2.64 7.02
CA THR A 3 -12.00 -1.30 7.42
C THR A 3 -11.60 -1.31 8.89
N PHE A 4 -10.87 -0.29 9.34
CA PHE A 4 -10.47 -0.17 10.75
C PHE A 4 -11.66 -0.21 11.72
N ALA A 5 -12.74 0.51 11.38
CA ALA A 5 -13.96 0.58 12.20
C ALA A 5 -14.68 -0.78 12.33
N GLN A 6 -14.44 -1.71 11.40
CA GLN A 6 -15.03 -3.06 11.41
C GLN A 6 -14.19 -4.07 12.20
N LEU A 7 -12.97 -3.75 12.62
CA LEU A 7 -12.11 -4.69 13.34
C LEU A 7 -12.70 -5.13 14.70
N PRO A 8 -13.23 -4.21 15.56
CA PRO A 8 -13.76 -4.60 16.86
C PRO A 8 -14.97 -5.54 16.79
N SER A 9 -15.79 -5.47 15.73
CA SER A 9 -16.94 -6.37 15.57
C SER A 9 -16.53 -7.81 15.25
N HIS A 10 -15.29 -8.02 14.76
CA HIS A 10 -14.76 -9.35 14.42
C HIS A 10 -13.81 -9.90 15.49
N LYS A 11 -13.23 -9.02 16.32
CA LYS A 11 -12.41 -9.39 17.47
C LYS A 11 -12.70 -8.40 18.61
N PRO A 12 -13.67 -8.68 19.50
CA PRO A 12 -14.09 -7.74 20.54
C PRO A 12 -13.00 -7.33 21.54
N ASP A 13 -11.98 -8.18 21.73
CA ASP A 13 -10.80 -7.91 22.56
C ASP A 13 -9.69 -7.12 21.82
N PHE A 14 -9.91 -6.78 20.54
CA PHE A 14 -8.97 -6.00 19.73
C PHE A 14 -8.78 -4.59 20.31
N LYS A 15 -7.53 -4.25 20.61
CA LYS A 15 -7.12 -2.92 21.07
C LYS A 15 -5.76 -2.57 20.46
N VAL A 16 -5.65 -1.33 19.99
CA VAL A 16 -4.42 -0.72 19.48
C VAL A 16 -4.37 0.74 19.91
N ASP A 17 -3.18 1.34 19.93
CA ASP A 17 -3.03 2.76 20.20
C ASP A 17 -3.57 3.61 19.04
N ASN A 18 -4.61 4.39 19.32
CA ASN A 18 -5.26 5.26 18.34
C ASN A 18 -4.40 6.46 17.92
N LYS A 19 -3.23 6.69 18.52
CA LYS A 19 -2.32 7.77 18.06
C LYS A 19 -2.03 7.70 16.56
N TYR A 20 -1.94 6.49 15.99
CA TYR A 20 -1.67 6.26 14.56
C TYR A 20 -2.89 6.43 13.64
N ARG A 21 -4.04 6.82 14.21
CA ARG A 21 -5.23 7.28 13.47
C ARG A 21 -5.24 8.80 13.34
N LYS A 22 -4.51 9.53 14.20
CA LYS A 22 -4.56 10.99 14.23
C LYS A 22 -4.00 11.60 12.95
N MET A 23 -4.81 12.45 12.31
CA MET A 23 -4.38 13.21 11.14
C MET A 23 -3.30 14.24 11.51
N PRO A 24 -2.21 14.35 10.73
CA PRO A 24 -1.21 15.40 10.93
C PRO A 24 -1.74 16.77 10.50
N SER A 25 -1.05 17.85 10.90
CA SER A 25 -1.33 19.18 10.36
C SER A 25 -0.93 19.27 8.88
N LYS A 26 -1.51 20.25 8.16
CA LYS A 26 -1.15 20.53 6.77
C LYS A 26 0.36 20.74 6.59
N ASP A 27 0.99 21.49 7.50
CA ASP A 27 2.43 21.75 7.43
C ASP A 27 3.27 20.48 7.54
N VAL A 28 2.85 19.51 8.37
CA VAL A 28 3.54 18.22 8.47
C VAL A 28 3.44 17.45 7.15
N VAL A 29 2.27 17.46 6.50
CA VAL A 29 2.07 16.81 5.20
C VAL A 29 2.94 17.45 4.13
N GLU A 30 2.91 18.78 4.01
CA GLU A 30 3.68 19.51 3.00
C GLU A 30 5.19 19.38 3.19
N ASN A 31 5.68 19.46 4.44
CA ASN A 31 7.10 19.28 4.75
C ASN A 31 7.56 17.84 4.45
N THR A 32 6.74 16.84 4.80
CA THR A 32 7.06 15.43 4.48
C THR A 32 7.07 15.20 2.97
N ALA A 33 6.11 15.77 2.24
CA ALA A 33 6.08 15.69 0.78
C ALA A 33 7.30 16.35 0.14
N LYS A 34 7.78 17.48 0.68
CA LYS A 34 9.03 18.11 0.26
C LYS A 34 10.22 17.18 0.48
N LYS A 35 10.35 16.57 1.66
CA LYS A 35 11.43 15.61 1.97
C LYS A 35 11.42 14.39 1.05
N LEU A 36 10.25 13.83 0.77
CA LEU A 36 10.10 12.75 -0.20
C LEU A 36 10.57 13.16 -1.61
N ARG A 37 10.22 14.36 -2.07
CA ARG A 37 10.70 14.88 -3.38
C ARG A 37 12.22 15.09 -3.40
N GLU A 38 12.81 15.60 -2.31
CA GLU A 38 14.27 15.68 -2.13
C GLU A 38 14.93 14.29 -2.24
N ASN A 39 14.27 13.26 -1.69
CA ASN A 39 14.65 11.85 -1.79
C ASN A 39 14.27 11.18 -3.13
N GLN A 40 13.98 11.97 -4.17
CA GLN A 40 13.71 11.53 -5.55
C GLN A 40 12.42 10.71 -5.76
N PHE A 41 11.50 10.72 -4.79
CA PHE A 41 10.16 10.18 -4.98
C PHE A 41 9.29 11.16 -5.78
N LYS A 42 8.36 10.64 -6.59
CA LYS A 42 7.26 11.46 -7.11
C LYS A 42 6.20 11.58 -6.03
N VAL A 43 5.65 12.78 -5.80
CA VAL A 43 4.66 12.99 -4.74
C VAL A 43 3.53 13.91 -5.19
N ASP A 44 2.31 13.40 -5.09
CA ASP A 44 1.06 14.16 -5.26
C ASP A 44 0.27 14.15 -3.95
N ILE A 45 -0.44 15.25 -3.65
CA ILE A 45 -1.31 15.37 -2.47
C ILE A 45 -2.74 15.62 -2.95
N VAL A 46 -3.67 14.80 -2.49
CA VAL A 46 -5.10 14.89 -2.79
C VAL A 46 -5.92 14.87 -1.48
N ASN A 47 -7.18 15.30 -1.56
CA ASN A 47 -8.04 15.49 -0.39
C ASN A 47 -9.13 14.41 -0.25
N THR A 48 -9.39 13.65 -1.31
CA THR A 48 -10.45 12.63 -1.31
C THR A 48 -10.00 11.32 -1.91
N GLU A 49 -10.71 10.26 -1.52
CA GLU A 49 -10.65 8.92 -2.07
C GLU A 49 -10.83 8.91 -3.59
N LYS A 50 -11.80 9.69 -4.08
CA LYS A 50 -12.10 9.83 -5.50
C LYS A 50 -10.95 10.49 -6.27
N GLU A 51 -10.40 11.58 -5.75
CA GLU A 51 -9.25 12.26 -6.37
C GLU A 51 -8.04 11.34 -6.46
N ALA A 52 -7.81 10.51 -5.43
CA ALA A 52 -6.75 9.51 -5.44
C ALA A 52 -6.97 8.46 -6.53
N LEU A 53 -8.18 7.92 -6.65
CA LEU A 53 -8.54 6.95 -7.70
C LEU A 53 -8.39 7.56 -9.11
N ASP A 54 -8.95 8.75 -9.32
CA ASP A 54 -8.88 9.45 -10.61
C ASP A 54 -7.42 9.71 -11.03
N LEU A 55 -6.57 10.10 -10.08
CA LEU A 55 -5.14 10.31 -10.33
C LEU A 55 -4.43 9.01 -10.70
N VAL A 56 -4.71 7.90 -10.00
CA VAL A 56 -4.17 6.58 -10.35
C VAL A 56 -4.57 6.22 -11.77
N ILE A 57 -5.87 6.31 -12.10
CA ILE A 57 -6.39 5.97 -13.44
C ILE A 57 -5.71 6.82 -14.53
N LYS A 58 -5.60 8.13 -14.30
CA LYS A 58 -4.95 9.05 -15.25
C LYS A 58 -3.45 8.78 -15.42
N SER A 59 -2.79 8.29 -14.39
CA SER A 59 -1.33 8.10 -14.36
C SER A 59 -0.83 6.82 -15.05
N ILE A 60 -1.71 5.85 -15.28
CA ILE A 60 -1.34 4.54 -15.83
C ILE A 60 -1.84 4.42 -17.27
N PRO A 61 -0.92 4.31 -18.27
CA PRO A 61 -1.30 4.12 -19.66
C PRO A 61 -2.13 2.85 -19.86
N LYS A 62 -3.04 2.88 -20.85
CA LYS A 62 -3.72 1.68 -21.33
C LYS A 62 -2.72 0.60 -21.77
N GLU A 63 -3.14 -0.65 -21.75
CA GLU A 63 -2.35 -1.85 -22.07
C GLU A 63 -1.18 -2.17 -21.11
N SER A 64 -0.92 -1.30 -20.13
CA SER A 64 0.05 -1.55 -19.06
C SER A 64 -0.35 -2.78 -18.25
N SER A 65 0.64 -3.59 -17.86
CA SER A 65 0.42 -4.62 -16.84
C SER A 65 0.35 -4.00 -15.45
N VAL A 66 -0.74 -4.31 -14.74
CA VAL A 66 -1.00 -3.80 -13.40
C VAL A 66 -1.09 -4.98 -12.44
N MET A 67 -0.33 -4.89 -11.35
CA MET A 67 -0.44 -5.80 -10.22
C MET A 67 -0.72 -4.99 -8.96
N ASN A 68 -1.59 -5.49 -8.09
CA ASN A 68 -1.85 -4.90 -6.78
C ASN A 68 -1.74 -5.95 -5.68
N CYS A 69 -1.34 -5.50 -4.49
CA CYS A 69 -1.46 -6.31 -3.28
C CYS A 69 -2.82 -6.12 -2.60
N GLY A 70 -3.17 -7.06 -1.71
CA GLY A 70 -4.24 -6.85 -0.75
C GLY A 70 -3.94 -5.61 0.10
N SER A 71 -4.85 -4.63 0.06
CA SER A 71 -4.73 -3.37 0.81
C SER A 71 -6.12 -2.81 1.11
N VAL A 72 -6.34 -2.45 2.38
CA VAL A 72 -7.57 -1.77 2.79
C VAL A 72 -7.65 -0.37 2.19
N THR A 73 -6.53 0.37 2.18
CA THR A 73 -6.45 1.69 1.56
C THR A 73 -6.83 1.65 0.07
N LEU A 74 -6.37 0.64 -0.68
CA LEU A 74 -6.76 0.49 -2.10
C LEU A 74 -8.26 0.15 -2.26
N SER A 75 -8.82 -0.60 -1.30
CA SER A 75 -10.25 -0.89 -1.26
C SER A 75 -11.08 0.36 -0.99
N GLU A 76 -10.65 1.20 -0.04
CA GLU A 76 -11.38 2.39 0.39
C GLU A 76 -11.39 3.50 -0.65
N ILE A 77 -10.34 3.61 -1.48
CA ILE A 77 -10.36 4.51 -2.64
C ILE A 77 -11.20 3.98 -3.81
N GLY A 78 -11.75 2.76 -3.72
CA GLY A 78 -12.53 2.13 -4.79
C GLY A 78 -11.71 1.45 -5.89
N LEU A 79 -10.37 1.39 -5.77
CA LEU A 79 -9.52 0.80 -6.80
C LEU A 79 -9.79 -0.69 -6.99
N LEU A 80 -10.05 -1.44 -5.91
CA LEU A 80 -10.32 -2.88 -6.04
C LEU A 80 -11.64 -3.17 -6.78
N ASP A 81 -12.63 -2.27 -6.68
CA ASP A 81 -13.88 -2.42 -7.44
C ASP A 81 -13.69 -1.98 -8.89
N TYR A 82 -12.92 -0.91 -9.12
CA TYR A 82 -12.53 -0.49 -10.46
C TYR A 82 -11.79 -1.61 -11.22
N LEU A 83 -10.87 -2.32 -10.56
CA LEU A 83 -10.11 -3.43 -11.14
C LEU A 83 -10.94 -4.69 -11.44
N LYS A 84 -12.19 -4.77 -10.95
CA LYS A 84 -13.13 -5.85 -11.32
C LYS A 84 -13.87 -5.56 -12.63
N ASP A 85 -13.96 -4.29 -13.02
CA ASP A 85 -14.56 -3.90 -14.29
C ASP A 85 -13.52 -4.05 -15.42
N ASP A 86 -13.78 -4.93 -16.38
CA ASP A 86 -12.85 -5.22 -17.48
C ASP A 86 -12.65 -4.02 -18.45
N LYS A 87 -13.41 -2.93 -18.27
CA LYS A 87 -13.36 -1.73 -19.13
C LYS A 87 -12.18 -0.80 -18.86
N HIS A 88 -11.35 -1.07 -17.86
CA HIS A 88 -10.22 -0.19 -17.50
C HIS A 88 -9.07 -0.20 -18.53
N GLY A 89 -8.98 -1.21 -19.40
CA GLY A 89 -7.96 -1.28 -20.45
C GLY A 89 -6.54 -1.48 -19.92
N TRP A 90 -6.38 -2.21 -18.81
CA TRP A 90 -5.07 -2.61 -18.26
C TRP A 90 -4.98 -4.13 -18.27
N ARG A 91 -3.78 -4.69 -18.37
CA ARG A 91 -3.56 -6.12 -18.19
C ARG A 91 -3.52 -6.43 -16.69
N ASN A 92 -4.66 -6.78 -16.10
CA ASN A 92 -4.78 -7.06 -14.68
C ASN A 92 -4.16 -8.42 -14.32
N LEU A 93 -2.93 -8.38 -13.79
CA LEU A 93 -2.17 -9.59 -13.46
C LEU A 93 -2.76 -10.34 -12.26
N HIS A 94 -3.46 -9.64 -11.36
CA HIS A 94 -4.10 -10.28 -10.20
C HIS A 94 -5.22 -11.22 -10.65
N VAL A 95 -6.06 -10.78 -11.59
CA VAL A 95 -7.14 -11.60 -12.16
C VAL A 95 -6.57 -12.80 -12.92
N ALA A 96 -5.50 -12.62 -13.69
CA ALA A 96 -4.82 -13.72 -14.38
C ALA A 96 -4.33 -14.80 -13.40
N ILE A 97 -3.74 -14.41 -12.27
CA ILE A 97 -3.33 -15.33 -11.20
C ILE A 97 -4.52 -16.10 -10.61
N LEU A 98 -5.63 -15.42 -10.29
CA LEU A 98 -6.81 -16.06 -9.68
C LEU A 98 -7.54 -17.03 -10.64
N ASN A 99 -7.46 -16.76 -11.94
CA ASN A 99 -8.07 -17.60 -12.97
C ASN A 99 -7.25 -18.86 -13.28
N GLU A 100 -5.93 -18.85 -13.06
CA GLU A 100 -5.09 -20.04 -13.19
C GLU A 100 -5.42 -21.07 -12.10
N LYS A 101 -5.63 -22.32 -12.52
CA LYS A 101 -6.05 -23.45 -11.68
C LYS A 101 -4.92 -24.43 -11.40
N ASP A 102 -3.90 -24.45 -12.24
CA ASP A 102 -2.68 -25.20 -11.98
C ASP A 102 -1.86 -24.49 -10.87
N PRO A 103 -1.60 -25.14 -9.72
CA PRO A 103 -0.89 -24.50 -8.61
C PRO A 103 0.55 -24.07 -8.93
N ALA A 104 1.26 -24.82 -9.78
CA ALA A 104 2.63 -24.50 -10.17
C ALA A 104 2.65 -23.27 -11.07
N LYS A 105 1.80 -23.24 -12.11
CA LYS A 105 1.66 -22.08 -12.99
C LYS A 105 1.15 -20.85 -12.25
N GLN A 106 0.20 -21.02 -11.34
CA GLN A 106 -0.30 -19.92 -10.52
C GLN A 106 0.84 -19.32 -9.67
N THR A 107 1.72 -20.15 -9.12
CA THR A 107 2.89 -19.71 -8.37
C THR A 107 3.88 -18.95 -9.24
N GLU A 108 4.14 -19.42 -10.46
CA GLU A 108 4.97 -18.70 -11.43
C GLU A 108 4.39 -17.34 -11.80
N LEU A 109 3.08 -17.28 -12.09
CA LEU A 109 2.39 -16.02 -12.37
C LEU A 109 2.50 -15.03 -11.19
N ARG A 110 2.39 -15.51 -9.95
CA ARG A 110 2.61 -14.67 -8.75
C ARG A 110 4.03 -14.09 -8.75
N ARG A 111 5.05 -14.90 -9.02
CA ARG A 111 6.45 -14.43 -9.08
C ARG A 111 6.65 -13.41 -10.19
N PHE A 112 6.18 -13.70 -11.40
CA PHE A 112 6.34 -12.80 -12.56
C PHE A 112 5.53 -11.51 -12.43
N SER A 113 4.39 -11.53 -11.74
CA SER A 113 3.58 -10.32 -11.53
C SER A 113 4.29 -9.21 -10.74
N MET A 114 5.36 -9.56 -10.01
CA MET A 114 6.19 -8.58 -9.31
C MET A 114 6.96 -7.68 -10.28
N ALA A 115 7.21 -8.15 -11.51
CA ALA A 115 7.85 -7.39 -12.59
C ALA A 115 6.81 -6.72 -13.53
N SER A 116 5.73 -6.20 -12.95
CA SER A 116 4.68 -5.47 -13.69
C SER A 116 5.14 -4.10 -14.16
N ASP A 117 4.42 -3.52 -15.13
CA ASP A 117 4.64 -2.14 -15.55
C ASP A 117 4.27 -1.17 -14.42
N TYR A 118 3.19 -1.46 -13.68
CA TYR A 118 2.75 -0.71 -12.52
C TYR A 118 2.35 -1.65 -11.37
N PHE A 119 3.00 -1.45 -10.22
CA PHE A 119 2.66 -2.12 -8.98
C PHE A 119 1.96 -1.16 -8.01
N LEU A 120 0.73 -1.49 -7.61
CA LEU A 120 -0.12 -0.63 -6.79
C LEU A 120 -0.20 -1.17 -5.36
N CYS A 121 0.15 -0.33 -4.38
CA CYS A 121 0.12 -0.70 -2.97
C CYS A 121 -0.20 0.49 -2.06
N SER A 122 -0.28 0.22 -0.76
CA SER A 122 -0.20 1.23 0.30
C SER A 122 1.05 0.96 1.11
N LEU A 123 1.48 1.98 1.85
CA LEU A 123 2.55 1.87 2.83
C LEU A 123 1.98 1.78 4.26
N PRO A 124 2.62 1.03 5.17
CA PRO A 124 2.35 1.10 6.61
C PRO A 124 2.97 2.34 7.26
N ALA A 125 4.03 2.95 6.75
CA ALA A 125 4.57 4.15 7.37
C ALA A 125 5.40 4.98 6.39
N VAL A 126 5.37 6.29 6.59
CA VAL A 126 6.26 7.25 5.95
C VAL A 126 6.81 8.18 7.04
N THR A 127 8.12 8.30 7.15
CA THR A 127 8.72 9.19 8.16
C THR A 127 8.69 10.64 7.69
N LYS A 128 8.73 11.60 8.62
CA LYS A 128 8.85 13.04 8.30
C LYS A 128 10.08 13.37 7.47
N GLU A 129 11.16 12.59 7.59
CA GLU A 129 12.38 12.71 6.77
C GLU A 129 12.25 12.09 5.36
N GLY A 130 11.06 11.67 4.97
CA GLY A 130 10.79 11.15 3.63
C GLY A 130 11.37 9.77 3.39
N VAL A 131 11.37 8.91 4.41
CA VAL A 131 11.71 7.48 4.28
C VAL A 131 10.42 6.68 4.28
N ILE A 132 10.27 5.75 3.33
CA ILE A 132 9.10 4.88 3.26
C ILE A 132 9.41 3.49 3.81
N TYR A 133 8.43 2.92 4.48
CA TYR A 133 8.50 1.56 5.00
C TYR A 133 7.44 0.70 4.33
N SER A 134 7.78 -0.57 4.10
CA SER A 134 6.83 -1.60 3.67
C SER A 134 7.17 -2.93 4.35
N CYS A 135 6.16 -3.78 4.51
CA CYS A 135 6.33 -5.10 5.11
C CYS A 135 5.36 -6.11 4.50
N ASP A 136 5.70 -7.39 4.58
CA ASP A 136 4.87 -8.49 4.10
C ASP A 136 4.98 -9.74 4.95
N ALA A 137 3.91 -10.55 4.90
CA ALA A 137 3.99 -11.98 5.18
C ALA A 137 4.55 -12.75 3.97
N SER A 138 4.02 -12.53 2.75
CA SER A 138 4.36 -13.30 1.54
C SER A 138 5.59 -12.78 0.77
N GLY A 139 6.11 -11.61 1.13
CA GLY A 139 7.19 -10.94 0.40
C GLY A 139 6.78 -10.25 -0.90
N SER A 140 5.48 -10.09 -1.18
CA SER A 140 5.03 -9.53 -2.46
C SER A 140 5.44 -8.07 -2.68
N ARG A 141 5.26 -7.17 -1.70
CA ARG A 141 5.75 -5.79 -1.85
C ARG A 141 7.29 -5.77 -1.88
N THR A 142 7.95 -6.62 -1.09
CA THR A 142 9.41 -6.77 -1.12
C THR A 142 9.97 -7.29 -2.45
N GLY A 143 9.24 -8.11 -3.20
CA GLY A 143 9.66 -8.54 -4.53
C GLY A 143 9.51 -7.44 -5.58
N ALA A 144 8.43 -6.67 -5.52
CA ALA A 144 8.10 -5.66 -6.52
C ALA A 144 8.77 -4.30 -6.28
N MET A 145 8.70 -3.80 -5.04
CA MET A 145 9.02 -2.40 -4.71
C MET A 145 10.49 -2.04 -4.81
N PRO A 146 11.47 -2.84 -4.36
CA PRO A 146 12.88 -2.44 -4.42
C PRO A 146 13.40 -2.32 -5.85
N PHE A 147 12.92 -3.16 -6.77
CA PHE A 147 13.46 -3.21 -8.14
C PHE A 147 12.47 -3.68 -9.20
N ALA A 148 11.81 -4.83 -9.00
CA ALA A 148 11.22 -5.58 -10.12
C ALA A 148 10.14 -4.82 -10.90
N ALA A 149 9.24 -4.10 -10.22
CA ALA A 149 8.19 -3.35 -10.88
C ALA A 149 8.77 -2.13 -11.61
N LYS A 150 8.36 -1.89 -12.87
CA LYS A 150 8.86 -0.73 -13.62
C LYS A 150 8.44 0.59 -12.97
N ASN A 151 7.24 0.65 -12.41
CA ASN A 151 6.73 1.77 -11.63
C ASN A 151 5.99 1.26 -10.38
N VAL A 152 6.06 2.02 -9.29
CA VAL A 152 5.31 1.73 -8.06
C VAL A 152 4.42 2.92 -7.73
N VAL A 153 3.14 2.69 -7.49
CA VAL A 153 2.20 3.72 -7.04
C VAL A 153 1.69 3.37 -5.65
N CYS A 154 2.09 4.17 -4.67
CA CYS A 154 1.76 4.04 -3.27
C CYS A 154 0.64 5.03 -2.92
N ILE A 155 -0.55 4.53 -2.57
CA ILE A 155 -1.63 5.36 -2.03
C ILE A 155 -1.55 5.33 -0.51
N VAL A 156 -1.46 6.50 0.12
CA VAL A 156 -1.11 6.62 1.54
C VAL A 156 -2.00 7.69 2.18
N GLY A 157 -2.82 7.29 3.16
CA GLY A 157 -3.48 8.26 4.03
C GLY A 157 -2.45 9.02 4.87
N THR A 158 -2.61 10.33 5.06
CA THR A 158 -1.58 11.14 5.73
C THR A 158 -1.43 10.83 7.22
N GLN A 159 -2.38 10.14 7.87
CA GLN A 159 -2.22 9.60 9.22
C GLN A 159 -1.11 8.53 9.33
N LYS A 160 -0.60 8.03 8.20
CA LYS A 160 0.54 7.11 8.17
C LYS A 160 1.90 7.81 8.22
N ILE A 161 1.91 9.16 8.29
CA ILE A 161 3.13 9.94 8.53
C ILE A 161 3.53 9.80 10.00
N VAL A 162 4.76 9.39 10.26
CA VAL A 162 5.33 9.17 11.60
C VAL A 162 6.58 10.01 11.81
N GLU A 163 6.96 10.20 13.08
CA GLU A 163 8.08 11.08 13.45
C GLU A 163 9.40 10.65 12.80
N ASN A 164 9.75 9.37 12.93
CA ASN A 164 11.06 8.83 12.60
C ASN A 164 10.99 7.32 12.36
N ASP A 165 12.15 6.72 12.09
CA ASP A 165 12.33 5.31 11.82
C ASP A 165 11.85 4.42 12.99
N GLN A 166 12.10 4.82 14.24
CA GLN A 166 11.64 4.06 15.41
C GLN A 166 10.11 4.04 15.52
N GLU A 167 9.45 5.17 15.27
CA GLU A 167 7.98 5.22 15.24
C GLU A 167 7.38 4.52 14.02
N ALA A 168 8.10 4.43 12.89
CA ALA A 168 7.68 3.62 11.75
C ALA A 168 7.62 2.14 12.09
N GLU A 169 8.66 1.61 12.74
CA GLU A 169 8.69 0.21 13.18
C GLU A 169 7.62 -0.06 14.25
N ARG A 170 7.48 0.82 15.24
CA ARG A 170 6.40 0.70 16.24
C ARG A 170 5.01 0.72 15.60
N ARG A 171 4.76 1.61 14.62
CA ARG A 171 3.50 1.62 13.88
C ARG A 171 3.26 0.29 13.17
N ILE A 172 4.29 -0.32 12.60
CA ILE A 172 4.17 -1.63 11.93
C ILE A 172 3.83 -2.73 12.94
N TRP A 173 4.60 -2.85 14.01
CA TRP A 173 4.48 -3.97 14.95
C TRP A 173 3.31 -3.83 15.91
N ASP A 174 3.08 -2.63 16.46
CA ASP A 174 2.12 -2.42 17.56
C ASP A 174 0.74 -1.99 17.05
N PHE A 175 0.64 -1.56 15.79
CA PHE A 175 -0.61 -1.08 15.21
C PHE A 175 -1.01 -1.84 13.94
N CYS A 176 -0.17 -1.86 12.89
CA CYS A 176 -0.53 -2.49 11.62
C CYS A 176 -0.71 -4.01 11.75
N LEU A 177 0.24 -4.69 12.39
CA LEU A 177 0.23 -6.15 12.53
C LEU A 177 -1.00 -6.66 13.32
N PRO A 178 -1.38 -6.08 14.47
CA PRO A 178 -2.63 -6.44 15.14
C PRO A 178 -3.87 -6.22 14.27
N CYS A 179 -3.96 -5.08 13.57
CA CYS A 179 -5.09 -4.81 12.67
C CYS A 179 -5.18 -5.83 11.54
N GLU A 180 -4.04 -6.09 10.90
CA GLU A 180 -3.91 -7.02 9.79
C GLU A 180 -4.12 -8.47 10.23
N SER A 181 -3.83 -8.81 11.49
CA SER A 181 -4.10 -10.12 12.05
C SER A 181 -5.59 -10.40 12.17
N VAL A 182 -6.37 -9.42 12.62
CA VAL A 182 -7.84 -9.51 12.62
C VAL A 182 -8.36 -9.68 11.19
N ARG A 183 -7.87 -8.86 10.25
CA ARG A 183 -8.27 -8.94 8.84
C ARG A 183 -7.91 -10.28 8.21
N SER A 184 -6.71 -10.79 8.46
CA SER A 184 -6.22 -12.05 7.89
C SER A 184 -6.95 -13.25 8.47
N ASN A 185 -7.28 -13.22 9.77
CA ASN A 185 -8.14 -14.23 10.37
C ASN A 185 -9.53 -14.23 9.72
N TYR A 186 -10.15 -13.06 9.55
CA TYR A 186 -11.44 -12.94 8.90
C TYR A 186 -11.42 -13.47 7.45
N ALA A 187 -10.45 -13.01 6.66
CA ALA A 187 -10.39 -13.24 5.21
C ALA A 187 -9.87 -14.64 4.84
N TYR A 188 -8.88 -15.16 5.57
CA TYR A 188 -8.14 -16.37 5.20
C TYR A 188 -8.25 -17.50 6.22
N LYS A 189 -8.97 -17.29 7.34
CA LYS A 189 -9.16 -18.27 8.41
C LYS A 189 -7.86 -18.76 9.05
N VAL A 190 -6.83 -17.90 9.05
CA VAL A 190 -5.54 -18.14 9.73
C VAL A 190 -5.52 -17.52 11.13
N PRO A 191 -4.66 -17.97 12.07
CA PRO A 191 -4.62 -17.42 13.43
C PRO A 191 -4.32 -15.91 13.50
N GLY A 192 -3.55 -15.39 12.54
CA GLY A 192 -3.15 -13.99 12.46
C GLY A 192 -2.24 -13.74 11.26
N SER A 193 -1.78 -12.50 11.11
CA SER A 193 -0.79 -12.14 10.09
C SER A 193 0.62 -12.20 10.67
N GLN A 194 1.62 -11.96 9.82
CA GLN A 194 3.03 -11.93 10.20
C GLN A 194 3.75 -10.83 9.42
N VAL A 195 4.78 -10.26 10.06
CA VAL A 195 5.79 -9.44 9.38
C VAL A 195 7.03 -10.31 9.21
N GLN A 196 7.18 -10.93 8.03
CA GLN A 196 8.33 -11.79 7.72
C GLN A 196 9.50 -11.01 7.11
N ASN A 197 9.18 -9.88 6.50
CA ASN A 197 10.17 -8.96 5.94
C ASN A 197 9.70 -7.53 6.16
N LEU A 198 10.69 -6.66 6.34
CA LEU A 198 10.52 -5.23 6.51
C LEU A 198 11.56 -4.56 5.62
N ILE A 199 11.10 -3.68 4.74
CA ILE A 199 11.94 -2.89 3.87
C ILE A 199 11.84 -1.42 4.23
N ARG A 200 13.00 -0.77 4.30
CA ARG A 200 13.16 0.66 4.48
C ARG A 200 13.76 1.22 3.20
N ILE A 201 13.01 2.08 2.50
CA ILE A 201 13.46 2.71 1.25
C ILE A 201 13.69 4.19 1.54
N ALA A 202 14.98 4.57 1.56
CA ALA A 202 15.40 5.92 1.92
C ALA A 202 15.28 6.94 0.77
N ASN A 203 15.42 6.49 -0.48
CA ASN A 203 15.37 7.33 -1.67
C ASN A 203 15.10 6.50 -2.93
N SER A 204 14.86 7.18 -4.05
CA SER A 204 14.68 6.59 -5.39
C SER A 204 15.80 6.98 -6.37
N ASN A 205 17.05 7.13 -5.91
CA ASN A 205 18.15 7.69 -6.72
C ASN A 205 18.50 6.85 -7.97
N MET A 206 18.33 5.53 -7.92
CA MET A 206 18.67 4.64 -9.03
C MET A 206 17.67 4.71 -10.19
N ALA A 207 16.44 5.15 -9.91
CA ALA A 207 15.39 5.36 -10.90
C ALA A 207 14.48 6.48 -10.38
N LYS A 208 14.85 7.72 -10.71
CA LYS A 208 14.16 8.92 -10.25
C LYS A 208 12.67 8.82 -10.53
N GLU A 209 11.84 9.19 -9.56
CA GLU A 209 10.37 9.24 -9.67
C GLU A 209 9.68 7.90 -9.98
N ARG A 210 10.42 6.78 -9.97
CA ARG A 210 9.86 5.42 -10.19
C ARG A 210 8.80 5.05 -9.15
N ILE A 211 9.02 5.49 -7.91
CA ILE A 211 8.08 5.32 -6.81
C ILE A 211 7.29 6.63 -6.66
N HIS A 212 6.00 6.54 -6.98
CA HIS A 212 5.03 7.60 -6.88
C HIS A 212 4.18 7.44 -5.62
N ILE A 213 4.23 8.42 -4.73
CA ILE A 213 3.46 8.46 -3.49
C ILE A 213 2.32 9.46 -3.65
N ILE A 214 1.10 8.96 -3.53
CA ILE A 214 -0.13 9.78 -3.52
C ILE A 214 -0.58 9.88 -2.07
N PHE A 215 -0.32 11.03 -1.44
CA PHE A 215 -0.87 11.33 -0.13
C PHE A 215 -2.34 11.71 -0.24
N VAL A 216 -3.17 11.11 0.60
CA VAL A 216 -4.60 11.43 0.72
C VAL A 216 -4.85 12.01 2.10
N ASN A 217 -5.43 13.23 2.19
CA ASN A 217 -5.79 13.88 3.46
C ASN A 217 -7.01 13.23 4.14
N LYS A 218 -6.98 11.91 4.28
CA LYS A 218 -8.00 11.04 4.86
C LYS A 218 -7.36 9.93 5.66
N GLU A 219 -8.10 9.45 6.65
CA GLU A 219 -7.71 8.32 7.49
C GLU A 219 -7.97 6.99 6.75
N LEU A 220 -7.04 6.58 5.88
CA LEU A 220 -7.20 5.37 5.04
C LEU A 220 -6.41 4.16 5.53
N GLY A 221 -7.05 3.00 5.50
CA GLY A 221 -6.51 1.70 5.88
C GLY A 221 -6.05 1.70 7.32
N TYR A 222 -5.04 0.90 7.62
CA TYR A 222 -4.27 0.95 8.86
C TYR A 222 -2.81 0.73 8.52
#